data_AF-A0A124FPU4-F1
#
_entry.id   AF-A0A124FPU4-F1
#
_cell.length_a   1.000
_cell.length_b   1.000
_cell.length_c   1.000
_cell.angle_alpha   90.00
_cell.angle_beta   90.00
_cell.angle_gamma   90.00
#
_symmetry.space_group_name_H-M   'P 1'
#
loop_
_entity.id
_entity.type
_entity.pdbx_description
1 polymer ?
#
loop_
_entity_poly.entity_id
_entity_poly.type
_entity_poly.pdbx_seq_one_letter_code
_entity_poly.pdbx_strand_id
1 'polypeptide(L)'
;LVVLPSEMEKEKPYIENSIKYTRIAYNIEAIDKKLFPAGKTLSVADVKDNQDTIKNIRLWDYRPLQQTYSQLQEMRTYYEFKDIDIDRYNIDGQYRQVMLAARELNQEKLPDQAKTWINQRLKYTHGYGVALSPVNEITGEGLPNLLIKDIPPTTSTNLKVNRPEIYFGELTNNYVIVNTRGQEFNYPMGDDNAWSTYQGKDGVEIGSIFRRLIFALTFNDYKLLLSGEVSSESQALYYRSLYQRVPKIAPFLLYDGDPYLVIDNGKLYWMWDAYTTTDMFPYSEPFANKMNYIRNSVKVVVDAYTGKVTYYIADSADPVLKTYQKIFPGLFTSEMPSGLKEHIRYPEDLFVIQANKYMVYHMQNYRVFYNKEDKWNLPTELFYGEEQTMEPYYTIARLPGEEKPEYIQIIPFTPHNKKNMIAWLVIPVKDSLIYVEPLYLQAEQGKMPELSRVIVAHGDRVVMEKTLGASLEKIFGGQDIIEPSKQQPAGRQGANETETVSSLAQKANQLFDDAQKKIASGDWAGYGNLMRQLEDTLNELATKAR
;
A
#
# COMPACT_ATOMS: atom_id res chain seq x y z
N LEU A 1 -20.54 -14.84 -63.10
CA LEU A 1 -20.92 -14.94 -61.69
C LEU A 1 -19.72 -14.48 -60.85
N VAL A 2 -19.74 -13.23 -60.40
CA VAL A 2 -18.74 -12.74 -59.43
C VAL A 2 -19.29 -13.13 -58.06
N VAL A 3 -18.68 -14.14 -57.42
CA VAL A 3 -19.01 -14.49 -56.04
C VAL A 3 -18.53 -13.32 -55.18
N LEU A 4 -19.47 -12.59 -54.57
CA LEU A 4 -19.14 -11.53 -53.62
C LEU A 4 -18.26 -12.16 -52.53
N PRO A 5 -17.04 -11.65 -52.27
CA PRO A 5 -16.27 -12.12 -51.13
C PRO A 5 -17.08 -11.87 -49.86
N SER A 6 -17.18 -12.86 -48.97
CA SER A 6 -17.81 -12.67 -47.67
C SER A 6 -17.14 -11.51 -46.95
N GLU A 7 -17.90 -10.64 -46.30
CA GLU A 7 -17.44 -9.47 -45.54
C GLU A 7 -16.17 -9.75 -44.73
N MET A 8 -16.17 -10.87 -43.98
CA MET A 8 -15.03 -11.36 -43.20
C MET A 8 -13.72 -11.52 -44.00
N GLU A 9 -13.78 -11.97 -45.26
CA GLU A 9 -12.58 -12.14 -46.10
C GLU A 9 -12.08 -10.80 -46.66
N LYS A 10 -12.95 -9.79 -46.81
CA LYS A 10 -12.53 -8.42 -47.16
C LYS A 10 -11.92 -7.70 -45.97
N GLU A 11 -12.46 -7.93 -44.77
CA GLU A 11 -11.99 -7.30 -43.53
C GLU A 11 -10.73 -7.95 -42.96
N LYS A 12 -10.38 -9.17 -43.40
CA LYS A 12 -9.21 -9.92 -42.94
C LYS A 12 -7.93 -9.09 -42.74
N PRO A 13 -7.40 -8.35 -43.73
CA PRO A 13 -6.15 -7.60 -43.54
C PRO A 13 -6.28 -6.49 -42.49
N TYR A 14 -7.46 -5.90 -42.32
CA TYR A 14 -7.71 -4.87 -41.31
C TYR A 14 -7.80 -5.47 -39.91
N ILE A 15 -8.45 -6.63 -39.78
CA ILE A 15 -8.55 -7.38 -38.53
C ILE A 15 -7.16 -7.88 -38.10
N GLU A 16 -6.40 -8.49 -39.00
CA GLU A 16 -5.04 -8.98 -38.70
C GLU A 16 -4.12 -7.83 -38.27
N ASN A 17 -4.20 -6.68 -38.94
CA ASN A 17 -3.47 -5.48 -38.53
C ASN A 17 -3.95 -4.97 -37.16
N SER A 18 -5.26 -4.90 -36.93
CA SER A 18 -5.81 -4.46 -35.64
C SER A 18 -5.35 -5.37 -34.50
N ILE A 19 -5.40 -6.69 -34.67
CA ILE A 19 -4.90 -7.67 -33.71
C ILE A 19 -3.42 -7.43 -33.44
N LYS A 20 -2.59 -7.38 -34.50
CA LYS A 20 -1.14 -7.25 -34.37
C LYS A 20 -0.76 -5.93 -33.69
N TYR A 21 -1.22 -4.80 -34.22
CA TYR A 21 -0.77 -3.49 -33.79
C TYR A 21 -1.37 -3.06 -32.45
N THR A 22 -2.57 -3.52 -32.09
CA THR A 22 -3.07 -3.35 -30.71
C THR A 22 -2.20 -4.15 -29.75
N ARG A 23 -1.83 -5.39 -30.08
CA ARG A 23 -0.96 -6.19 -29.21
C ARG A 23 0.41 -5.54 -28.99
N ILE A 24 0.98 -4.93 -30.04
CA ILE A 24 2.19 -4.11 -29.95
C ILE A 24 1.94 -2.89 -29.09
N ALA A 25 0.94 -2.08 -29.40
CA ALA A 25 0.77 -0.78 -28.78
C ALA A 25 0.51 -0.82 -27.27
N TYR A 26 -0.03 -1.93 -26.75
CA TYR A 26 -0.25 -2.16 -25.32
C TYR A 26 0.75 -3.12 -24.66
N ASN A 27 1.78 -3.58 -25.40
CA ASN A 27 2.78 -4.54 -24.93
C ASN A 27 2.21 -5.90 -24.46
N ILE A 28 1.03 -6.29 -24.98
CA ILE A 28 0.35 -7.54 -24.60
C ILE A 28 0.74 -8.73 -25.50
N GLU A 29 1.63 -8.50 -26.47
CA GLU A 29 2.28 -9.55 -27.24
C GLU A 29 3.36 -10.31 -26.49
N ALA A 30 3.98 -9.65 -25.51
CA ALA A 30 5.00 -10.23 -24.64
C ALA A 30 4.40 -11.18 -23.59
N ILE A 31 3.06 -11.23 -23.48
CA ILE A 31 2.35 -12.12 -22.55
C ILE A 31 2.51 -13.57 -23.00
N ASP A 32 3.22 -14.35 -22.19
CA ASP A 32 3.36 -15.79 -22.35
C ASP A 32 2.10 -16.52 -21.86
N LYS A 33 1.62 -17.50 -22.63
CA LYS A 33 0.44 -18.30 -22.28
C LYS A 33 0.88 -19.64 -21.74
N LYS A 34 0.65 -19.88 -20.45
CA LYS A 34 0.95 -21.15 -19.80
C LYS A 34 -0.31 -21.87 -19.37
N LEU A 35 -0.41 -23.13 -19.78
CA LEU A 35 -1.51 -24.01 -19.40
C LEU A 35 -1.30 -24.48 -17.96
N PHE A 36 -2.28 -24.22 -17.11
CA PHE A 36 -2.31 -24.73 -15.75
C PHE A 36 -3.33 -25.87 -15.66
N PRO A 37 -2.90 -27.13 -15.48
CA PRO A 37 -3.82 -28.26 -15.42
C PRO A 37 -4.62 -28.20 -14.10
N ALA A 38 -5.94 -28.04 -14.20
CA ALA A 38 -6.83 -28.24 -13.07
C ALA A 38 -6.83 -29.72 -12.66
N GLY A 39 -6.70 -30.03 -11.36
CA GLY A 39 -6.91 -31.40 -10.87
C GLY A 39 -5.92 -31.94 -9.83
N LYS A 40 -4.96 -31.16 -9.32
CA LYS A 40 -4.23 -31.59 -8.12
C LYS A 40 -5.04 -31.23 -6.87
N THR A 41 -5.43 -32.24 -6.10
CA THR A 41 -5.93 -32.05 -4.74
C THR A 41 -4.76 -31.58 -3.87
N LEU A 42 -4.88 -30.43 -3.22
CA LEU A 42 -3.86 -29.97 -2.27
C LEU A 42 -3.71 -30.98 -1.13
N SER A 43 -2.46 -31.32 -0.82
CA SER A 43 -2.09 -32.12 0.34
C SER A 43 -1.53 -31.23 1.46
N VAL A 44 -1.47 -31.76 2.69
CA VAL A 44 -0.80 -31.09 3.82
C VAL A 44 0.68 -30.82 3.51
N ALA A 45 1.34 -31.71 2.77
CA ALA A 45 2.74 -31.53 2.37
C ALA A 45 2.90 -30.30 1.49
N ASP A 46 1.97 -30.08 0.54
CA ASP A 46 1.99 -28.88 -0.31
C ASP A 46 1.86 -27.59 0.51
N VAL A 47 1.06 -27.60 1.58
CA VAL A 47 0.92 -26.44 2.50
C VAL A 47 2.20 -26.21 3.31
N LYS A 48 2.88 -27.29 3.74
CA LYS A 48 4.17 -27.19 4.46
C LYS A 48 5.31 -26.71 3.55
N ASP A 49 5.29 -27.10 2.29
CA ASP A 49 6.34 -26.71 1.32
C ASP A 49 6.17 -25.27 0.80
N ASN A 50 5.03 -24.62 1.06
CA ASN A 50 4.69 -23.28 0.57
C ASN A 50 4.43 -22.26 1.71
N GLN A 51 5.12 -22.42 2.85
CA GLN A 51 4.96 -21.53 4.00
C GLN A 51 5.21 -20.05 3.69
N ASP A 52 6.12 -19.71 2.78
CA ASP A 52 6.38 -18.32 2.42
C ASP A 52 5.20 -17.66 1.71
N THR A 53 4.52 -18.39 0.82
CA THR A 53 3.27 -17.92 0.19
C THR A 53 2.18 -17.77 1.25
N ILE A 54 2.03 -18.76 2.14
CA ILE A 54 0.98 -18.74 3.17
C ILE A 54 1.17 -17.61 4.18
N LYS A 55 2.42 -17.36 4.57
CA LYS A 55 2.80 -16.25 5.45
C LYS A 55 2.71 -14.87 4.79
N ASN A 56 2.30 -14.80 3.53
CA ASN A 56 2.04 -13.54 2.85
C ASN A 56 0.61 -13.48 2.25
N ILE A 57 -0.24 -14.45 2.58
CA ILE A 57 -1.66 -14.36 2.23
C ILE A 57 -2.26 -13.15 2.92
N ARG A 58 -2.70 -12.19 2.10
CA ARG A 58 -3.31 -10.95 2.55
C ARG A 58 -4.62 -11.23 3.28
N LEU A 59 -4.67 -10.86 4.56
CA LEU A 59 -5.86 -10.91 5.40
C LEU A 59 -6.49 -9.53 5.60
N TRP A 60 -5.81 -8.46 5.20
CA TRP A 60 -6.28 -7.07 5.27
C TRP A 60 -6.70 -6.54 3.90
N ASP A 61 -7.79 -5.79 3.85
CA ASP A 61 -8.22 -5.01 2.70
C ASP A 61 -7.84 -3.56 2.97
N TYR A 62 -7.25 -2.91 1.97
CA TYR A 62 -6.69 -1.58 2.11
C TYR A 62 -7.77 -0.53 2.45
N ARG A 63 -9.01 -0.72 1.94
CA ARG A 63 -10.14 0.20 2.07
C ARG A 63 -10.59 0.37 3.52
N PRO A 64 -10.95 -0.69 4.28
CA PRO A 64 -11.27 -0.57 5.70
C PRO A 64 -10.03 -0.29 6.56
N LEU A 65 -8.83 -0.71 6.13
CA LEU A 65 -7.61 -0.53 6.92
C LEU A 65 -7.23 0.95 7.09
N GLN A 66 -7.50 1.79 6.08
CA GLN A 66 -7.30 3.24 6.17
C GLN A 66 -8.03 3.82 7.39
N GLN A 67 -9.32 3.49 7.56
CA GLN A 67 -10.12 3.98 8.67
C GLN A 67 -9.58 3.48 10.02
N THR A 68 -9.10 2.24 10.07
CA THR A 68 -8.47 1.66 11.25
C THR A 68 -7.17 2.39 11.60
N TYR A 69 -6.32 2.70 10.61
CA TYR A 69 -5.11 3.49 10.82
C TYR A 69 -5.45 4.90 11.32
N SER A 70 -6.45 5.56 10.73
CA SER A 70 -6.92 6.86 11.20
C SER A 70 -7.30 6.83 12.69
N GLN A 71 -8.12 5.86 13.11
CA GLN A 71 -8.56 5.75 14.49
C GLN A 71 -7.42 5.41 15.46
N LEU A 72 -6.48 4.55 15.05
CA LEU A 72 -5.39 4.10 15.92
C LEU A 72 -4.19 5.07 15.96
N GLN A 73 -3.93 5.82 14.89
CA GLN A 73 -2.61 6.41 14.64
C GLN A 73 -2.60 7.88 14.20
N GLU A 74 -3.75 8.54 13.98
CA GLU A 74 -3.76 9.98 13.66
C GLU A 74 -3.31 10.83 14.84
N MET A 75 -3.70 10.45 16.06
CA MET A 75 -3.40 11.11 17.35
C MET A 75 -3.88 12.57 17.49
N ARG A 76 -4.06 13.30 16.37
CA ARG A 76 -4.55 14.67 16.24
C ARG A 76 -5.32 14.80 14.93
N THR A 77 -6.36 15.62 14.93
CA THR A 77 -7.31 15.75 13.80
C THR A 77 -6.70 16.33 12.51
N TYR A 78 -5.57 17.02 12.60
CA TYR A 78 -4.89 17.61 11.45
C TYR A 78 -3.87 16.68 10.78
N TYR A 79 -3.60 15.51 11.37
CA TYR A 79 -2.91 14.44 10.67
C TYR A 79 -3.93 13.56 9.95
N GLU A 80 -3.54 13.04 8.80
CA GLU A 80 -4.41 12.23 7.95
C GLU A 80 -3.59 11.16 7.23
N PHE A 81 -4.14 9.96 7.17
CA PHE A 81 -3.70 8.91 6.26
C PHE A 81 -4.62 8.93 5.04
N LYS A 82 -4.10 9.42 3.92
CA LYS A 82 -4.90 9.65 2.71
C LYS A 82 -5.38 8.33 2.08
N ASP A 83 -4.54 7.32 2.13
CA ASP A 83 -4.72 6.01 1.52
C ASP A 83 -3.75 5.00 2.18
N ILE A 84 -3.80 3.74 1.73
CA ILE A 84 -2.94 2.64 2.20
C ILE A 84 -2.20 2.05 1.01
N ASP A 85 -0.88 2.15 1.06
CA ASP A 85 0.01 1.52 0.10
C ASP A 85 0.27 0.05 0.43
N ILE A 86 0.52 -0.73 -0.63
CA ILE A 86 0.97 -2.11 -0.52
C ILE A 86 2.39 -2.21 -1.10
N ASP A 87 3.29 -2.77 -0.30
CA ASP A 87 4.69 -2.92 -0.63
C ASP A 87 5.27 -4.15 0.08
N ARG A 88 6.58 -4.35 -0.01
CA ARG A 88 7.29 -5.52 0.48
C ARG A 88 8.71 -5.18 0.88
N TYR A 89 9.11 -5.73 2.02
CA TYR A 89 10.39 -5.44 2.67
C TYR A 89 11.02 -6.74 3.16
N ASN A 90 12.34 -6.73 3.29
CA ASN A 90 13.04 -7.75 4.06
C ASN A 90 13.10 -7.32 5.54
N ILE A 91 12.14 -7.82 6.32
CA ILE A 91 11.97 -7.50 7.73
C ILE A 91 12.50 -8.67 8.56
N ASP A 92 13.53 -8.41 9.35
CA ASP A 92 14.19 -9.40 10.22
C ASP A 92 14.57 -10.71 9.50
N GLY A 93 15.03 -10.59 8.25
CA GLY A 93 15.46 -11.70 7.40
C GLY A 93 14.32 -12.40 6.64
N GLN A 94 13.08 -11.92 6.76
CA GLN A 94 11.91 -12.46 6.09
C GLN A 94 11.37 -11.49 5.05
N TYR A 95 11.14 -12.00 3.84
CA TYR A 95 10.47 -11.23 2.78
C TYR A 95 8.98 -11.16 3.07
N ARG A 96 8.51 -9.98 3.46
CA ARG A 96 7.15 -9.76 3.96
C ARG A 96 6.44 -8.71 3.15
N GLN A 97 5.20 -9.00 2.80
CA GLN A 97 4.28 -8.02 2.26
C GLN A 97 3.70 -7.19 3.42
N VAL A 98 3.66 -5.88 3.22
CA VAL A 98 3.20 -4.91 4.21
C VAL A 98 2.20 -3.95 3.60
N MET A 99 1.40 -3.37 4.48
CA MET A 99 0.60 -2.19 4.22
C MET A 99 1.18 -1.04 5.00
N LEU A 100 1.31 0.13 4.36
CA LEU A 100 1.87 1.33 4.97
C LEU A 100 1.12 2.58 4.52
N ALA A 101 1.17 3.63 5.35
CA ALA A 101 0.54 4.90 5.02
C ALA A 101 1.31 6.07 5.62
N ALA A 102 1.47 7.12 4.81
CA ALA A 102 2.08 8.38 5.22
C ALA A 102 1.15 9.13 6.19
N ARG A 103 1.69 9.60 7.32
CA ARG A 103 0.97 10.51 8.20
C ARG A 103 1.17 11.94 7.71
N GLU A 104 0.32 12.39 6.80
CA GLU A 104 0.41 13.72 6.21
C GLU A 104 -0.33 14.79 7.01
N LEU A 105 0.05 16.05 6.81
CA LEU A 105 -0.58 17.20 7.44
C LEU A 105 -1.67 17.78 6.55
N ASN A 106 -2.90 17.81 7.04
CA ASN A 106 -4.02 18.50 6.42
C ASN A 106 -4.35 19.80 7.18
N GLN A 107 -3.92 20.94 6.62
CA GLN A 107 -4.14 22.25 7.23
C GLN A 107 -5.61 22.67 7.28
N GLU A 108 -6.49 22.08 6.45
CA GLU A 108 -7.93 22.38 6.47
C GLU A 108 -8.62 21.79 7.71
N LYS A 109 -8.03 20.74 8.30
CA LYS A 109 -8.50 20.11 9.54
C LYS A 109 -7.92 20.75 10.81
N LEU A 110 -7.14 21.83 10.69
CA LEU A 110 -6.78 22.64 11.85
C LEU A 110 -8.04 23.28 12.46
N PRO A 111 -8.10 23.49 13.79
CA PRO A 111 -9.17 24.28 14.39
C PRO A 111 -9.23 25.68 13.76
N ASP A 112 -10.42 26.25 13.55
CA ASP A 112 -10.57 27.52 12.84
C ASP A 112 -9.78 28.68 13.48
N GLN A 113 -9.69 28.69 14.81
CA GLN A 113 -8.89 29.66 15.57
C GLN A 113 -7.39 29.51 15.30
N ALA A 114 -6.93 28.30 14.93
CA ALA A 114 -5.55 27.99 14.60
C ALA A 114 -5.24 28.17 13.11
N LYS A 115 -6.22 28.41 12.22
CA LYS A 115 -6.04 28.73 10.79
C LYS A 115 -5.54 30.17 10.57
N THR A 116 -4.50 30.56 11.30
CA THR A 116 -3.82 31.83 11.10
C THR A 116 -2.74 31.70 10.03
N TRP A 117 -2.40 32.82 9.38
CA TRP A 117 -1.35 32.83 8.37
C TRP A 117 -0.01 32.30 8.91
N ILE A 118 0.37 32.70 10.14
CA ILE A 118 1.60 32.23 10.79
C ILE A 118 1.55 30.70 10.96
N ASN A 119 0.42 30.16 11.42
CA ASN A 119 0.29 28.72 11.62
C ASN A 119 0.33 27.96 10.29
N GLN A 120 -0.43 28.38 9.29
CA GLN A 120 -0.50 27.67 8.01
C GLN A 120 0.78 27.80 7.17
N ARG A 121 1.47 28.94 7.24
CA ARG A 121 2.65 29.20 6.39
C ARG A 121 3.98 28.93 7.08
N LEU A 122 4.07 29.08 8.40
CA LEU A 122 5.36 29.06 9.12
C LEU A 122 5.47 27.98 10.20
N LYS A 123 4.36 27.57 10.85
CA LYS A 123 4.41 26.59 11.94
C LYS A 123 4.04 25.17 11.53
N TYR A 124 2.83 24.96 11.03
CA TYR A 124 2.32 23.65 10.60
C TYR A 124 2.72 23.42 9.15
N THR A 125 3.99 23.04 8.96
CA THR A 125 4.59 23.00 7.62
C THR A 125 4.62 21.60 7.01
N HIS A 126 4.63 20.53 7.80
CA HIS A 126 4.87 19.17 7.31
C HIS A 126 4.05 18.11 8.06
N GLY A 127 3.83 16.95 7.41
CA GLY A 127 3.38 15.71 8.05
C GLY A 127 4.52 15.02 8.80
N TYR A 128 4.23 13.96 9.55
CA TYR A 128 5.23 13.32 10.39
C TYR A 128 5.01 11.82 10.60
N GLY A 129 5.83 11.02 9.94
CA GLY A 129 5.96 9.57 10.13
C GLY A 129 5.09 8.74 9.19
N VAL A 130 5.07 7.45 9.48
CA VAL A 130 4.42 6.40 8.70
C VAL A 130 3.86 5.37 9.68
N ALA A 131 2.69 4.81 9.38
CA ALA A 131 2.18 3.62 10.05
C ALA A 131 2.36 2.42 9.11
N LEU A 132 2.74 1.26 9.65
CA LEU A 132 3.02 0.07 8.85
C LEU A 132 2.61 -1.20 9.59
N SER A 133 1.91 -2.11 8.91
CA SER A 133 1.57 -3.45 9.40
C SER A 133 1.77 -4.53 8.34
N PRO A 134 2.10 -5.78 8.70
CA PRO A 134 2.08 -6.91 7.78
C PRO A 134 0.66 -7.16 7.27
N VAL A 135 0.54 -7.67 6.05
CA VAL A 135 -0.78 -7.93 5.44
C VAL A 135 -1.54 -9.09 6.08
N ASN A 136 -0.89 -9.91 6.90
CA ASN A 136 -1.41 -11.18 7.41
C ASN A 136 -1.37 -11.31 8.94
N GLU A 137 -0.96 -10.27 9.66
CA GLU A 137 -0.88 -10.30 11.12
C GLU A 137 -2.03 -9.51 11.77
N ILE A 138 -2.65 -10.13 12.76
CA ILE A 138 -3.76 -9.59 13.54
C ILE A 138 -3.46 -9.71 15.03
N THR A 139 -3.89 -8.74 15.83
CA THR A 139 -3.87 -8.83 17.28
C THR A 139 -5.00 -9.73 17.78
N GLY A 140 -5.00 -10.07 19.08
CA GLY A 140 -6.10 -10.85 19.69
C GLY A 140 -7.46 -10.14 19.63
N GLU A 141 -7.47 -8.84 19.38
CA GLU A 141 -8.66 -7.99 19.23
C GLU A 141 -9.12 -7.88 17.76
N GLY A 142 -8.44 -8.54 16.82
CA GLY A 142 -8.80 -8.47 15.39
C GLY A 142 -8.39 -7.16 14.72
N LEU A 143 -7.42 -6.43 15.29
CA LEU A 143 -6.82 -5.20 14.76
C LEU A 143 -5.45 -5.48 14.09
N PRO A 144 -4.93 -4.60 13.22
CA PRO A 144 -3.63 -4.79 12.59
C PRO A 144 -2.49 -4.77 13.61
N ASN A 145 -1.52 -5.68 13.45
CA ASN A 145 -0.28 -5.64 14.21
C ASN A 145 0.69 -4.61 13.60
N LEU A 146 0.80 -3.43 14.21
CA LEU A 146 1.65 -2.34 13.71
C LEU A 146 3.13 -2.58 14.05
N LEU A 147 3.99 -2.62 13.02
CA LEU A 147 5.45 -2.69 13.16
C LEU A 147 6.10 -1.31 13.25
N ILE A 148 5.51 -0.32 12.58
CA ILE A 148 5.84 1.10 12.75
C ILE A 148 4.58 1.83 13.19
N LYS A 149 4.68 2.54 14.31
CA LYS A 149 3.56 3.24 14.95
C LYS A 149 4.01 4.43 15.76
N ASP A 150 3.04 5.20 16.22
CA ASP A 150 3.14 6.32 17.13
C ASP A 150 3.75 7.60 16.52
N ILE A 151 3.82 8.66 17.35
CA ILE A 151 4.44 9.94 17.04
C ILE A 151 5.35 10.36 18.23
N PRO A 152 6.68 10.40 18.08
CA PRO A 152 7.44 10.04 16.89
C PRO A 152 7.37 8.54 16.55
N PRO A 153 7.59 8.15 15.28
CA PRO A 153 7.44 6.76 14.87
C PRO A 153 8.46 5.87 15.59
N THR A 154 7.95 4.85 16.25
CA THR A 154 8.71 3.76 16.87
C THR A 154 8.67 2.54 15.95
N THR A 155 9.79 1.81 15.89
CA THR A 155 9.91 0.58 15.10
C THR A 155 10.26 -0.58 16.01
N SER A 156 9.60 -1.72 15.80
CA SER A 156 9.91 -2.99 16.47
C SER A 156 10.83 -3.90 15.63
N THR A 157 11.32 -3.42 14.49
CA THR A 157 12.02 -4.23 13.47
C THR A 157 13.33 -3.57 13.03
N ASN A 158 14.07 -4.23 12.12
CA ASN A 158 15.21 -3.64 11.42
C ASN A 158 14.86 -2.43 10.52
N LEU A 159 13.58 -2.23 10.16
CA LEU A 159 13.13 -1.12 9.31
C LEU A 159 13.00 0.17 10.14
N LYS A 160 13.95 1.09 9.96
CA LYS A 160 14.00 2.36 10.71
C LYS A 160 13.46 3.53 9.89
N VAL A 161 12.95 4.55 10.59
CA VAL A 161 12.54 5.83 10.01
C VAL A 161 13.24 6.94 10.79
N ASN A 162 14.34 7.44 10.23
CA ASN A 162 15.19 8.46 10.86
C ASN A 162 14.82 9.88 10.41
N ARG A 163 14.16 10.02 9.26
CA ARG A 163 13.67 11.28 8.70
C ARG A 163 12.17 11.19 8.40
N PRO A 164 11.31 11.20 9.44
CA PRO A 164 9.86 11.03 9.30
C PRO A 164 9.13 12.26 8.74
N GLU A 165 9.77 13.43 8.65
CA GLU A 165 9.12 14.68 8.23
C GLU A 165 8.73 14.64 6.74
N ILE A 166 7.45 14.92 6.46
CA ILE A 166 6.87 14.90 5.11
C ILE A 166 6.50 16.33 4.70
N TYR A 167 7.45 16.99 4.03
CA TYR A 167 7.24 18.33 3.46
C TYR A 167 6.58 18.27 2.08
N PHE A 168 6.77 17.17 1.35
CA PHE A 168 6.23 16.94 0.02
C PHE A 168 5.50 15.60 0.02
N GLY A 169 4.25 15.62 -0.40
CA GLY A 169 3.35 14.47 -0.36
C GLY A 169 2.01 14.83 -0.99
N GLU A 170 1.01 14.01 -0.82
CA GLU A 170 -0.22 14.07 -1.58
C GLU A 170 -1.19 15.14 -1.06
N LEU A 171 -1.20 15.39 0.25
CA LEU A 171 -2.06 16.39 0.90
C LEU A 171 -1.41 17.79 1.00
N THR A 172 -0.15 17.93 0.61
CA THR A 172 0.64 19.18 0.76
C THR A 172 0.31 20.26 -0.29
N ASN A 173 -0.94 20.70 -0.36
CA ASN A 173 -1.44 21.60 -1.43
C ASN A 173 -1.12 23.09 -1.24
N ASN A 174 -0.41 23.44 -0.17
CA ASN A 174 -0.16 24.81 0.27
C ASN A 174 1.34 25.14 0.28
N TYR A 175 1.70 26.36 -0.14
CA TYR A 175 3.08 26.82 0.06
C TYR A 175 3.34 27.08 1.56
N VAL A 176 4.60 26.88 1.96
CA VAL A 176 5.10 27.19 3.31
C VAL A 176 6.45 27.88 3.22
N ILE A 177 6.79 28.62 4.26
CA ILE A 177 8.10 29.23 4.42
C ILE A 177 8.81 28.54 5.57
N VAL A 178 9.99 28.02 5.27
CA VAL A 178 10.87 27.33 6.21
C VAL A 178 12.10 28.18 6.50
N ASN A 179 12.86 27.80 7.52
CA ASN A 179 14.01 28.57 7.99
C ASN A 179 13.61 30.01 8.36
N THR A 180 12.50 30.15 9.09
CA THR A 180 12.06 31.43 9.66
C THR A 180 12.72 31.68 11.01
N ARG A 181 12.50 32.85 11.62
CA ARG A 181 12.97 33.13 12.98
C ARG A 181 12.31 32.23 14.03
N GLY A 182 11.07 31.81 13.80
CA GLY A 182 10.37 30.80 14.60
C GLY A 182 10.67 29.37 14.15
N GLN A 183 10.51 28.42 15.08
CA GLN A 183 10.57 26.99 14.78
C GLN A 183 9.25 26.47 14.22
N GLU A 184 9.35 25.38 13.46
CA GLU A 184 8.24 24.66 12.87
C GLU A 184 7.71 23.62 13.86
N PHE A 185 6.39 23.42 13.89
CA PHE A 185 5.77 22.38 14.70
C PHE A 185 6.14 21.02 14.11
N ASN A 186 6.59 20.09 14.97
CA ASN A 186 7.00 18.76 14.57
C ASN A 186 5.93 17.72 14.94
N TYR A 187 5.65 17.57 16.24
CA TYR A 187 4.63 16.66 16.78
C TYR A 187 4.27 17.05 18.23
N PRO A 188 3.10 16.62 18.76
CA PRO A 188 2.74 16.91 20.14
C PRO A 188 3.52 16.03 21.12
N MET A 189 3.96 16.60 22.26
CA MET A 189 4.76 15.90 23.27
C MET A 189 4.29 16.26 24.69
N GLY A 190 3.37 15.47 25.24
CA GLY A 190 2.75 15.74 26.54
C GLY A 190 1.94 17.03 26.51
N ASP A 191 2.25 17.95 27.43
CA ASP A 191 1.64 19.30 27.50
C ASP A 191 2.36 20.34 26.61
N ASP A 192 3.46 19.96 25.95
CA ASP A 192 4.23 20.81 25.03
C ASP A 192 4.25 20.20 23.62
N ASN A 193 4.96 20.85 22.69
CA ASN A 193 5.20 20.36 21.34
C ASN A 193 6.69 20.17 21.09
N ALA A 194 7.02 19.14 20.32
CA ALA A 194 8.32 19.05 19.69
C ALA A 194 8.39 20.04 18.53
N TRP A 195 9.52 20.73 18.43
CA TRP A 195 9.78 21.74 17.41
C TRP A 195 10.94 21.30 16.53
N SER A 196 10.90 21.68 15.26
CA SER A 196 11.94 21.38 14.28
C SER A 196 12.30 22.62 13.47
N THR A 197 13.37 22.51 12.70
CA THR A 197 13.77 23.51 11.72
C THR A 197 14.20 22.77 10.49
N TYR A 198 13.66 23.16 9.34
CA TYR A 198 14.02 22.54 8.07
C TYR A 198 15.53 22.59 7.81
N GLN A 199 16.10 21.45 7.42
CA GLN A 199 17.53 21.27 7.19
C GLN A 199 17.88 21.16 5.69
N GLY A 200 16.85 21.07 4.83
CA GLY A 200 17.02 20.98 3.39
C GLY A 200 17.43 22.31 2.74
N LYS A 201 17.93 22.22 1.51
CA LYS A 201 18.39 23.39 0.73
C LYS A 201 17.69 23.52 -0.63
N ASP A 202 16.69 22.68 -0.86
CA ASP A 202 16.00 22.54 -2.15
C ASP A 202 14.81 23.51 -2.30
N GLY A 203 14.58 24.35 -1.29
CA GLY A 203 13.60 25.42 -1.33
C GLY A 203 14.12 26.65 -2.08
N VAL A 204 13.19 27.51 -2.51
CA VAL A 204 13.57 28.74 -3.19
C VAL A 204 13.81 29.83 -2.16
N GLU A 205 15.04 30.31 -2.08
CA GLU A 205 15.44 31.40 -1.18
C GLU A 205 14.61 32.67 -1.40
N ILE A 206 13.95 33.16 -0.35
CA ILE A 206 13.12 34.36 -0.41
C ILE A 206 13.63 35.52 0.43
N GLY A 207 14.77 35.38 1.11
CA GLY A 207 15.17 36.31 2.17
C GLY A 207 15.38 37.79 1.78
N SER A 208 15.56 38.11 0.51
CA SER A 208 15.66 39.51 0.05
C SER A 208 14.29 40.18 -0.08
N ILE A 209 14.17 41.46 0.30
CA ILE A 209 12.91 42.24 0.20
C ILE A 209 12.33 42.20 -1.22
N PHE A 210 13.17 42.28 -2.25
CA PHE A 210 12.72 42.21 -3.64
C PHE A 210 12.14 40.84 -4.01
N ARG A 211 12.80 39.73 -3.63
CA ARG A 211 12.24 38.38 -3.81
C ARG A 211 10.95 38.21 -3.02
N ARG A 212 10.87 38.72 -1.78
CA ARG A 212 9.63 38.71 -0.99
C ARG A 212 8.49 39.41 -1.69
N LEU A 213 8.74 40.56 -2.34
CA LEU A 213 7.74 41.27 -3.13
C LEU A 213 7.25 40.43 -4.32
N ILE A 214 8.16 39.79 -5.07
CA ILE A 214 7.80 38.91 -6.18
C ILE A 214 6.94 37.74 -5.69
N PHE A 215 7.33 37.08 -4.60
CA PHE A 215 6.56 35.97 -4.04
C PHE A 215 5.22 36.42 -3.45
N ALA A 216 5.16 37.60 -2.82
CA ALA A 216 3.91 38.18 -2.35
C ALA A 216 2.92 38.41 -3.51
N LEU A 217 3.40 38.85 -4.68
CA LEU A 217 2.56 38.97 -5.87
C LEU A 217 2.20 37.60 -6.46
N THR A 218 3.16 36.68 -6.55
CA THR A 218 2.98 35.34 -7.14
C THR A 218 2.00 34.48 -6.35
N PHE A 219 2.10 34.50 -5.03
CA PHE A 219 1.19 33.78 -4.13
C PHE A 219 -0.06 34.58 -3.78
N ASN A 220 -0.18 35.82 -4.28
CA ASN A 220 -1.24 36.75 -3.91
C ASN A 220 -1.37 36.90 -2.37
N ASP A 221 -0.22 37.04 -1.69
CA ASP A 221 -0.13 37.07 -0.24
C ASP A 221 0.79 38.20 0.24
N TYR A 222 0.19 39.36 0.53
CA TYR A 222 0.91 40.53 1.01
C TYR A 222 1.53 40.35 2.41
N LYS A 223 1.04 39.40 3.23
CA LYS A 223 1.56 39.17 4.58
C LYS A 223 2.98 38.62 4.54
N LEU A 224 3.36 37.94 3.45
CA LEU A 224 4.73 37.51 3.21
C LEU A 224 5.72 38.68 3.15
N LEU A 225 5.31 39.84 2.66
CA LEU A 225 6.14 41.04 2.60
C LEU A 225 6.26 41.73 3.97
N LEU A 226 5.19 41.69 4.77
CA LEU A 226 5.11 42.41 6.04
C LEU A 226 5.60 41.60 7.25
N SER A 227 5.67 40.27 7.12
CA SER A 227 6.03 39.39 8.24
C SER A 227 7.46 39.63 8.74
N GLY A 228 7.63 39.86 10.04
CA GLY A 228 8.93 39.97 10.69
C GLY A 228 9.63 38.62 10.90
N GLU A 229 8.94 37.50 10.66
CA GLU A 229 9.47 36.14 10.86
C GLU A 229 10.37 35.66 9.73
N VAL A 230 10.23 36.24 8.53
CA VAL A 230 11.01 35.86 7.35
C VAL A 230 12.38 36.54 7.40
N SER A 231 13.44 35.74 7.38
CA SER A 231 14.84 36.19 7.42
C SER A 231 15.56 35.99 6.09
N SER A 232 16.84 36.38 6.02
CA SER A 232 17.70 36.19 4.84
C SER A 232 17.86 34.73 4.44
N GLU A 233 17.73 33.81 5.39
CA GLU A 233 17.93 32.37 5.24
C GLU A 233 16.63 31.64 4.88
N SER A 234 15.48 32.33 4.91
CA SER A 234 14.19 31.70 4.68
C SER A 234 14.01 31.21 3.25
N GLN A 235 13.40 30.03 3.13
CA GLN A 235 13.10 29.39 1.85
C GLN A 235 11.60 29.21 1.69
N ALA A 236 11.07 29.44 0.49
CA ALA A 236 9.72 29.07 0.12
C ALA A 236 9.69 27.65 -0.47
N LEU A 237 8.87 26.79 0.13
CA LEU A 237 8.52 25.49 -0.42
C LEU A 237 7.12 25.60 -1.03
N TYR A 238 7.02 25.42 -2.35
CA TYR A 238 5.78 25.52 -3.12
C TYR A 238 5.74 24.45 -4.21
N TYR A 239 4.54 24.21 -4.78
CA TYR A 239 4.24 23.00 -5.55
C TYR A 239 4.72 21.77 -4.78
N ARG A 240 4.15 21.59 -3.58
CA ARG A 240 4.55 20.53 -2.65
C ARG A 240 3.78 19.25 -2.92
N SER A 241 2.51 19.39 -3.29
CA SER A 241 1.66 18.32 -3.81
C SER A 241 2.35 17.59 -4.96
N LEU A 242 2.44 16.26 -4.86
CA LEU A 242 2.99 15.40 -5.92
C LEU A 242 2.26 15.64 -7.24
N TYR A 243 0.93 15.66 -7.19
CA TYR A 243 0.02 15.86 -8.33
C TYR A 243 0.19 17.20 -9.03
N GLN A 244 0.80 18.19 -8.38
CA GLN A 244 1.18 19.44 -9.01
C GLN A 244 2.63 19.40 -9.47
N ARG A 245 3.55 19.05 -8.57
CA ARG A 245 4.99 19.19 -8.77
C ARG A 245 5.51 18.34 -9.92
N VAL A 246 5.17 17.06 -9.93
CA VAL A 246 5.71 16.09 -10.87
C VAL A 246 5.18 16.38 -12.29
N PRO A 247 3.87 16.55 -12.52
CA PRO A 247 3.38 16.94 -13.86
C PRO A 247 3.85 18.33 -14.29
N LYS A 248 4.13 19.26 -13.36
CA LYS A 248 4.66 20.58 -13.71
C LYS A 248 6.06 20.51 -14.34
N ILE A 249 6.90 19.56 -13.90
CA ILE A 249 8.26 19.37 -14.42
C ILE A 249 8.23 18.64 -15.78
N ALA A 250 7.42 17.58 -15.91
CA ALA A 250 7.31 16.80 -17.13
C ALA A 250 5.84 16.62 -17.57
N PRO A 251 5.19 17.67 -18.13
CA PRO A 251 3.76 17.65 -18.46
C PRO A 251 3.41 16.80 -19.69
N PHE A 252 4.41 16.29 -20.40
CA PHE A 252 4.27 15.47 -21.60
C PHE A 252 4.21 13.96 -21.30
N LEU A 253 4.32 13.58 -20.02
CA LEU A 253 4.06 12.23 -19.53
C LEU A 253 2.64 12.18 -18.95
N LEU A 254 1.98 11.04 -19.12
CA LEU A 254 0.81 10.69 -18.33
C LEU A 254 1.29 10.05 -17.02
N TYR A 255 0.53 10.15 -15.94
CA TYR A 255 0.90 9.60 -14.64
C TYR A 255 -0.16 8.62 -14.17
N ASP A 256 0.27 7.61 -13.42
CA ASP A 256 -0.62 6.66 -12.76
C ASP A 256 -1.52 7.38 -11.73
N GLY A 257 -2.66 6.80 -11.40
CA GLY A 257 -3.61 7.39 -10.46
C GLY A 257 -3.02 7.57 -9.05
N ASP A 258 -2.06 6.73 -8.67
CA ASP A 258 -1.68 6.57 -7.26
C ASP A 258 -0.16 6.46 -7.02
N PRO A 259 0.49 7.52 -6.49
CA PRO A 259 1.88 7.44 -6.02
C PRO A 259 1.96 6.66 -4.70
N TYR A 260 3.02 5.87 -4.52
CA TYR A 260 3.18 5.03 -3.33
C TYR A 260 4.39 5.40 -2.48
N LEU A 261 4.25 5.26 -1.17
CA LEU A 261 5.29 5.52 -0.18
C LEU A 261 6.28 4.35 -0.08
N VAL A 262 7.56 4.70 0.02
CA VAL A 262 8.68 3.77 0.19
C VAL A 262 9.60 4.26 1.30
N ILE A 263 10.01 3.33 2.17
CA ILE A 263 10.98 3.57 3.24
C ILE A 263 12.34 3.04 2.79
N ASP A 264 13.28 3.92 2.49
CA ASP A 264 14.66 3.53 2.13
C ASP A 264 15.68 4.28 2.98
N ASN A 265 16.64 3.55 3.54
CA ASN A 265 17.74 4.11 4.35
C ASN A 265 17.31 5.09 5.45
N GLY A 266 16.15 4.83 6.07
CA GLY A 266 15.60 5.68 7.13
C GLY A 266 14.90 6.94 6.66
N LYS A 267 14.67 7.09 5.34
CA LYS A 267 13.96 8.22 4.74
C LYS A 267 12.69 7.75 4.05
N LEU A 268 11.80 8.70 3.80
CA LEU A 268 10.55 8.49 3.10
C LEU A 268 10.66 9.02 1.65
N TYR A 269 10.26 8.19 0.71
CA TYR A 269 10.22 8.51 -0.72
C TYR A 269 8.84 8.20 -1.26
N TRP A 270 8.36 9.03 -2.18
CA TRP A 270 7.22 8.70 -3.02
C TRP A 270 7.73 8.15 -4.35
N MET A 271 7.24 7.00 -4.74
CA MET A 271 7.45 6.45 -6.08
C MET A 271 6.17 6.61 -6.89
N TRP A 272 6.29 6.99 -8.15
CA TRP A 272 5.13 7.23 -8.99
C TRP A 272 5.39 6.79 -10.43
N ASP A 273 4.46 6.04 -10.98
CA ASP A 273 4.51 5.53 -12.34
C ASP A 273 4.14 6.60 -13.37
N ALA A 274 4.92 6.67 -14.45
CA ALA A 274 4.71 7.61 -15.53
C ALA A 274 4.80 6.94 -16.90
N TYR A 275 3.87 7.32 -17.77
CA TYR A 275 3.60 6.71 -19.05
C TYR A 275 3.94 7.62 -20.21
N THR A 276 4.50 7.05 -21.26
CA THR A 276 4.45 7.65 -22.59
C THR A 276 3.20 7.16 -23.30
N THR A 277 2.52 8.07 -24.00
CA THR A 277 1.28 7.77 -24.72
C THR A 277 1.25 8.47 -26.07
N THR A 278 0.43 7.95 -26.99
CA THR A 278 0.06 8.63 -28.24
C THR A 278 -1.29 8.10 -28.72
N ASP A 279 -1.99 8.89 -29.53
CA ASP A 279 -3.20 8.55 -30.28
C ASP A 279 -2.91 8.24 -31.76
N MET A 280 -1.63 8.24 -32.17
CA MET A 280 -1.21 8.10 -33.56
C MET A 280 -0.68 6.70 -33.93
N PHE A 281 -0.83 5.70 -33.06
CA PHE A 281 -0.33 4.35 -33.36
C PHE A 281 -1.24 3.64 -34.37
N PRO A 282 -0.74 3.25 -35.56
CA PRO A 282 -1.58 2.80 -36.66
C PRO A 282 -2.30 1.49 -36.32
N TYR A 283 -3.57 1.36 -36.71
CA TYR A 283 -4.44 0.18 -36.52
C TYR A 283 -4.69 -0.27 -35.07
N SER A 284 -4.08 0.37 -34.08
CA SER A 284 -4.31 0.04 -32.67
C SER A 284 -5.68 0.54 -32.21
N GLU A 285 -6.42 -0.32 -31.50
CA GLU A 285 -7.72 0.05 -30.96
C GLU A 285 -7.56 0.99 -29.76
N PRO A 286 -8.15 2.20 -29.80
CA PRO A 286 -7.96 3.20 -28.77
C PRO A 286 -8.53 2.78 -27.39
N PHE A 287 -7.93 3.32 -26.34
CA PHE A 287 -8.47 3.42 -24.99
C PHE A 287 -8.84 4.89 -24.71
N ALA A 288 -9.18 5.21 -23.46
CA ALA A 288 -9.60 6.54 -23.00
C ALA A 288 -8.94 7.73 -23.75
N ASN A 289 -9.73 8.77 -24.03
CA ASN A 289 -9.28 9.98 -24.73
C ASN A 289 -8.64 9.72 -26.11
N LYS A 290 -9.04 8.64 -26.80
CA LYS A 290 -8.54 8.22 -28.13
C LYS A 290 -7.05 7.82 -28.16
N MET A 291 -6.37 7.77 -27.01
CA MET A 291 -5.01 7.24 -26.95
C MET A 291 -5.03 5.78 -27.42
N ASN A 292 -4.02 5.35 -28.18
CA ASN A 292 -3.97 3.99 -28.71
C ASN A 292 -2.58 3.35 -28.59
N TYR A 293 -1.73 3.94 -27.73
CA TYR A 293 -0.42 3.44 -27.34
C TYR A 293 -0.12 3.89 -25.92
N ILE A 294 0.49 3.00 -25.14
CA ILE A 294 0.95 3.30 -23.79
C ILE A 294 2.16 2.44 -23.41
N ARG A 295 3.13 3.02 -22.71
CA ARG A 295 4.26 2.32 -22.08
C ARG A 295 4.54 2.87 -20.69
N ASN A 296 4.81 1.99 -19.74
CA ASN A 296 5.43 2.36 -18.47
C ASN A 296 6.92 2.60 -18.70
N SER A 297 7.24 3.79 -19.17
CA SER A 297 8.59 4.13 -19.59
C SER A 297 9.40 4.79 -18.49
N VAL A 298 8.75 5.34 -17.46
CA VAL A 298 9.41 6.17 -16.45
C VAL A 298 8.88 5.85 -15.04
N LYS A 299 9.79 5.70 -14.08
CA LYS A 299 9.50 5.72 -12.64
C LYS A 299 9.96 7.05 -12.06
N VAL A 300 9.07 7.77 -11.39
CA VAL A 300 9.40 9.01 -10.71
C VAL A 300 9.65 8.71 -9.24
N VAL A 301 10.69 9.32 -8.68
CA VAL A 301 10.94 9.30 -7.23
C VAL A 301 10.93 10.73 -6.71
N VAL A 302 10.20 10.97 -5.63
CA VAL A 302 10.18 12.24 -4.91
C VAL A 302 10.64 11.99 -3.47
N ASP A 303 11.71 12.66 -3.06
CA ASP A 303 12.13 12.67 -1.66
C ASP A 303 11.12 13.48 -0.83
N ALA A 304 10.46 12.84 0.15
CA ALA A 304 9.35 13.46 0.89
C ALA A 304 9.79 14.66 1.76
N TYR A 305 11.09 14.79 2.04
CA TYR A 305 11.64 15.87 2.84
C TYR A 305 12.09 17.06 1.98
N THR A 306 12.82 16.78 0.90
CA THR A 306 13.43 17.80 0.04
C THR A 306 12.56 18.19 -1.15
N GLY A 307 11.63 17.31 -1.56
CA GLY A 307 10.86 17.47 -2.79
C GLY A 307 11.70 17.29 -4.05
N LYS A 308 12.92 16.74 -3.95
CA LYS A 308 13.74 16.46 -5.13
C LYS A 308 13.05 15.38 -5.97
N VAL A 309 12.75 15.70 -7.22
CA VAL A 309 12.11 14.80 -8.19
C VAL A 309 13.18 14.22 -9.12
N THR A 310 13.18 12.91 -9.30
CA THR A 310 14.06 12.22 -10.25
C THR A 310 13.24 11.31 -11.15
N TYR A 311 13.45 11.41 -12.47
CA TYR A 311 12.78 10.58 -13.48
C TYR A 311 13.72 9.46 -13.92
N TYR A 312 13.40 8.23 -13.52
CA TYR A 312 14.16 7.04 -13.87
C TYR A 312 13.59 6.33 -15.08
N ILE A 313 14.46 5.91 -15.99
CA ILE A 313 14.09 5.15 -17.19
C ILE A 313 13.69 3.72 -16.78
N ALA A 314 12.46 3.33 -17.08
CA ALA A 314 11.93 1.99 -16.87
C ALA A 314 11.97 1.16 -18.16
N ASP A 315 11.57 1.75 -19.29
CA ASP A 315 11.62 1.11 -20.61
C ASP A 315 12.55 1.88 -21.55
N SER A 316 13.81 1.43 -21.61
CA SER A 316 14.80 2.03 -22.52
C SER A 316 14.57 1.68 -24.00
N ALA A 317 13.66 0.76 -24.32
CA ALA A 317 13.33 0.40 -25.69
C ALA A 317 12.29 1.35 -26.30
N ASP A 318 11.45 1.99 -25.48
CA ASP A 318 10.37 2.87 -25.91
C ASP A 318 10.84 4.02 -26.85
N PRO A 319 10.34 4.08 -28.10
CA PRO A 319 10.68 5.14 -29.04
C PRO A 319 10.18 6.54 -28.62
N VAL A 320 9.07 6.63 -27.90
CA VAL A 320 8.51 7.91 -27.43
C VAL A 320 9.42 8.47 -26.34
N LEU A 321 9.81 7.66 -25.35
CA LEU A 321 10.78 8.07 -24.34
C LEU A 321 12.12 8.48 -24.95
N LYS A 322 12.66 7.70 -25.89
CA LYS A 322 13.92 8.06 -26.60
C LYS A 322 13.85 9.44 -27.26
N THR A 323 12.66 9.83 -27.74
CA THR A 323 12.44 11.16 -28.32
C THR A 323 12.49 12.23 -27.24
N TYR A 324 11.80 12.03 -26.11
CA TYR A 324 11.86 12.96 -24.98
C TYR A 324 13.26 13.10 -24.37
N GLN A 325 14.04 12.02 -24.30
CA GLN A 325 15.45 12.08 -23.86
C GLN A 325 16.32 12.97 -24.75
N LYS A 326 16.03 13.03 -26.06
CA LYS A 326 16.73 13.93 -27.00
C LYS A 326 16.28 15.38 -26.84
N ILE A 327 15.01 15.61 -26.56
CA ILE A 327 14.43 16.96 -26.37
C ILE A 327 14.89 17.57 -25.04
N PHE A 328 14.96 16.77 -23.97
CA PHE A 328 15.30 17.20 -22.61
C PHE A 328 16.54 16.45 -22.06
N PRO A 329 17.75 16.78 -22.53
CA PRO A 329 18.97 16.19 -21.99
C PRO A 329 19.09 16.41 -20.48
N GLY A 330 19.39 15.34 -19.74
CA GLY A 330 19.60 15.39 -18.28
C GLY A 330 18.33 15.27 -17.42
N LEU A 331 17.13 15.28 -18.01
CA LEU A 331 15.89 15.07 -17.25
C LEU A 331 15.74 13.63 -16.74
N PHE A 332 16.18 12.66 -17.56
CA PHE A 332 16.04 11.23 -17.28
C PHE A 332 17.37 10.60 -16.91
N THR A 333 17.35 9.64 -15.98
CA THR A 333 18.52 8.85 -15.59
C THR A 333 18.19 7.36 -15.48
N SER A 334 19.20 6.50 -15.58
CA SER A 334 19.06 5.05 -15.31
C SER A 334 19.63 4.64 -13.94
N GLU A 335 20.22 5.59 -13.21
CA GLU A 335 20.98 5.35 -11.99
C GLU A 335 20.10 5.33 -10.74
N MET A 336 19.06 4.48 -10.72
CA MET A 336 18.22 4.33 -9.54
C MET A 336 18.99 3.61 -8.41
N PRO A 337 18.97 4.14 -7.17
CA PRO A 337 19.53 3.47 -5.99
C PRO A 337 18.98 2.05 -5.81
N SER A 338 19.79 1.10 -5.33
CA SER A 338 19.38 -0.30 -5.19
C SER A 338 18.19 -0.48 -4.26
N GLY A 339 18.17 0.23 -3.12
CA GLY A 339 17.03 0.18 -2.20
C GLY A 339 15.72 0.56 -2.87
N LEU A 340 15.70 1.67 -3.63
CA LEU A 340 14.50 2.07 -4.38
C LEU A 340 14.17 1.14 -5.56
N LYS A 341 15.17 0.56 -6.23
CA LYS A 341 14.94 -0.44 -7.28
C LYS A 341 14.23 -1.66 -6.74
N GLU A 342 14.56 -2.06 -5.50
CA GLU A 342 13.89 -3.15 -4.85
C GLU A 342 12.40 -2.87 -4.73
N HIS A 343 11.92 -1.62 -4.66
CA HIS A 343 10.51 -1.21 -4.52
C HIS A 343 9.73 -0.98 -5.83
N ILE A 344 10.33 -1.22 -7.00
CA ILE A 344 9.60 -1.08 -8.27
C ILE A 344 8.45 -2.09 -8.32
N ARG A 345 7.23 -1.58 -8.56
CA ARG A 345 6.03 -2.38 -8.86
C ARG A 345 5.57 -2.20 -10.31
N TYR A 346 4.74 -3.12 -10.80
CA TYR A 346 4.03 -2.97 -12.07
C TYR A 346 2.74 -2.18 -11.81
N PRO A 347 2.44 -1.11 -12.55
CA PRO A 347 1.40 -0.18 -12.13
C PRO A 347 0.00 -0.65 -12.50
N GLU A 348 -0.95 -0.29 -11.64
CA GLU A 348 -2.31 -0.79 -11.67
C GLU A 348 -3.07 -0.27 -12.89
N ASP A 349 -2.98 1.03 -13.22
CA ASP A 349 -3.74 1.59 -14.34
C ASP A 349 -3.34 0.93 -15.67
N LEU A 350 -2.03 0.80 -15.91
CA LEU A 350 -1.55 0.11 -17.12
C LEU A 350 -1.98 -1.35 -17.14
N PHE A 351 -1.92 -2.03 -15.99
CA PHE A 351 -2.31 -3.43 -15.89
C PHE A 351 -3.81 -3.60 -16.18
N VAL A 352 -4.66 -2.73 -15.66
CA VAL A 352 -6.10 -2.70 -15.96
C VAL A 352 -6.35 -2.42 -17.44
N ILE A 353 -5.66 -1.45 -18.05
CA ILE A 353 -5.77 -1.17 -19.49
C ILE A 353 -5.39 -2.40 -20.31
N GLN A 354 -4.29 -3.05 -19.96
CA GLN A 354 -3.83 -4.26 -20.63
C GLN A 354 -4.80 -5.43 -20.46
N ALA A 355 -5.31 -5.66 -19.25
CA ALA A 355 -6.30 -6.70 -18.97
C ALA A 355 -7.58 -6.47 -19.80
N ASN A 356 -8.07 -5.23 -19.85
CA ASN A 356 -9.22 -4.85 -20.66
C ASN A 356 -9.01 -5.12 -22.16
N LYS A 357 -7.83 -4.81 -22.70
CA LYS A 357 -7.50 -5.15 -24.09
C LYS A 357 -7.35 -6.67 -24.27
N TYR A 358 -6.74 -7.35 -23.32
CA TYR A 358 -6.49 -8.78 -23.40
C TYR A 358 -7.77 -9.63 -23.42
N MET A 359 -8.88 -9.14 -22.84
CA MET A 359 -10.20 -9.77 -22.92
C MET A 359 -10.64 -10.16 -24.34
N VAL A 360 -10.17 -9.42 -25.35
CA VAL A 360 -10.47 -9.68 -26.77
C VAL A 360 -9.20 -10.02 -27.55
N TYR A 361 -8.11 -9.28 -27.34
CA TYR A 361 -6.90 -9.39 -28.15
C TYR A 361 -6.03 -10.61 -27.84
N HIS A 362 -6.42 -11.48 -26.90
CA HIS A 362 -5.83 -12.81 -26.77
C HIS A 362 -6.22 -13.73 -27.94
N MET A 363 -7.33 -13.46 -28.63
CA MET A 363 -7.78 -14.14 -29.85
C MET A 363 -6.97 -13.65 -31.05
N GLN A 364 -6.06 -14.48 -31.56
CA GLN A 364 -5.18 -14.11 -32.69
C GLN A 364 -5.69 -14.59 -34.05
N ASN A 365 -6.62 -15.56 -34.07
CA ASN A 365 -7.23 -16.03 -35.32
C ASN A 365 -8.31 -15.03 -35.76
N TYR A 366 -8.18 -14.47 -36.97
CA TYR A 366 -9.10 -13.45 -37.48
C TYR A 366 -10.57 -13.91 -37.53
N ARG A 367 -10.85 -15.20 -37.76
CA ARG A 367 -12.23 -15.73 -37.79
C ARG A 367 -12.85 -15.74 -36.41
N VAL A 368 -12.10 -16.25 -35.43
CA VAL A 368 -12.50 -16.27 -34.01
C VAL A 368 -12.70 -14.85 -33.48
N PHE A 369 -11.78 -13.94 -33.84
CA PHE A 369 -11.83 -12.54 -33.46
C PHE A 369 -13.05 -11.81 -34.07
N TYR A 370 -13.30 -12.00 -35.37
CA TYR A 370 -14.44 -11.41 -36.07
C TYR A 370 -15.77 -11.78 -35.41
N ASN A 371 -15.91 -13.05 -35.02
CA ASN A 371 -17.12 -13.56 -34.36
C ASN A 371 -17.15 -13.34 -32.83
N LYS A 372 -16.04 -12.89 -32.22
CA LYS A 372 -15.85 -12.75 -30.76
C LYS A 372 -16.21 -14.02 -29.97
N GLU A 373 -15.88 -15.19 -30.51
CA GLU A 373 -16.30 -16.50 -29.98
C GLU A 373 -15.72 -16.82 -28.60
N ASP A 374 -14.53 -16.32 -28.28
CA ASP A 374 -13.81 -16.56 -27.02
C ASP A 374 -13.59 -15.26 -26.24
N LYS A 375 -14.59 -14.38 -26.18
CA LYS A 375 -14.47 -13.14 -25.38
C LYS A 375 -14.43 -13.47 -23.88
N TRP A 376 -13.51 -12.83 -23.16
CA TRP A 376 -13.46 -12.87 -21.69
C TRP A 376 -14.05 -11.60 -21.06
N ASN A 377 -14.33 -11.69 -19.76
CA ASN A 377 -14.76 -10.59 -18.91
C ASN A 377 -13.84 -10.48 -17.68
N LEU A 378 -13.76 -9.28 -17.11
CA LEU A 378 -13.23 -9.12 -15.76
C LEU A 378 -14.26 -9.67 -14.73
N PRO A 379 -13.81 -10.33 -13.67
CA PRO A 379 -14.69 -10.83 -12.62
C PRO A 379 -15.30 -9.68 -11.81
N THR A 380 -16.43 -9.97 -11.19
CA THR A 380 -17.07 -9.09 -10.22
C THR A 380 -16.87 -9.65 -8.81
N GLU A 381 -16.72 -8.76 -7.84
CA GLU A 381 -16.71 -9.06 -6.41
C GLU A 381 -17.91 -8.41 -5.72
N LEU A 382 -18.33 -8.96 -4.59
CA LEU A 382 -19.34 -8.34 -3.73
C LEU A 382 -18.63 -7.57 -2.62
N PHE A 383 -18.70 -6.25 -2.64
CA PHE A 383 -18.08 -5.39 -1.64
C PHE A 383 -19.15 -4.58 -0.93
N TYR A 384 -19.26 -4.73 0.39
CA TYR A 384 -20.34 -4.12 1.20
C TYR A 384 -21.76 -4.34 0.65
N GLY A 385 -21.99 -5.47 0.00
CA GLY A 385 -23.29 -5.82 -0.59
C GLY A 385 -23.53 -5.29 -2.00
N GLU A 386 -22.59 -4.51 -2.56
CA GLU A 386 -22.64 -4.05 -3.95
C GLU A 386 -21.75 -4.90 -4.85
N GLU A 387 -22.26 -5.27 -6.02
CA GLU A 387 -21.46 -5.97 -7.04
C GLU A 387 -20.61 -4.94 -7.81
N GLN A 388 -19.30 -5.07 -7.73
CA GLN A 388 -18.35 -4.20 -8.44
C GLN A 388 -17.33 -5.03 -9.23
N THR A 389 -16.61 -4.39 -10.16
CA THR A 389 -15.52 -5.07 -10.88
C THR A 389 -14.35 -5.29 -9.93
N MET A 390 -13.77 -6.49 -9.94
CA MET A 390 -12.60 -6.79 -9.13
C MET A 390 -11.39 -5.97 -9.60
N GLU A 391 -10.71 -5.32 -8.65
CA GLU A 391 -9.46 -4.62 -8.90
C GLU A 391 -8.28 -5.61 -8.93
N PRO A 392 -7.22 -5.32 -9.71
CA PRO A 392 -6.00 -6.08 -9.58
C PRO A 392 -5.41 -5.90 -8.18
N TYR A 393 -4.69 -6.90 -7.70
CA TYR A 393 -4.07 -6.82 -6.38
C TYR A 393 -2.66 -7.37 -6.38
N TYR A 394 -1.82 -6.79 -5.53
CA TYR A 394 -0.48 -7.32 -5.29
C TYR A 394 -0.49 -8.43 -4.24
N THR A 395 0.34 -9.44 -4.46
CA THR A 395 0.57 -10.51 -3.50
C THR A 395 2.00 -11.01 -3.59
N ILE A 396 2.52 -11.62 -2.53
CA ILE A 396 3.74 -12.43 -2.60
C ILE A 396 3.33 -13.88 -2.79
N ALA A 397 3.73 -14.47 -3.91
CA ALA A 397 3.51 -15.88 -4.17
C ALA A 397 4.75 -16.50 -4.80
N ARG A 398 5.04 -17.76 -4.42
CA ARG A 398 5.97 -18.59 -5.16
C ARG A 398 5.25 -19.26 -6.31
N LEU A 399 5.91 -19.16 -7.44
CA LEU A 399 5.42 -19.69 -8.67
C LEU A 399 6.13 -21.04 -9.02
N PRO A 400 5.50 -22.10 -9.57
CA PRO A 400 6.04 -23.33 -10.12
C PRO A 400 7.17 -23.08 -11.07
N GLY A 401 8.23 -23.83 -10.84
CA GLY A 401 9.46 -23.61 -11.57
C GLY A 401 10.31 -22.51 -10.95
N GLU A 402 9.74 -21.59 -10.16
CA GLU A 402 10.51 -20.63 -9.37
C GLU A 402 10.90 -21.21 -8.01
N GLU A 403 12.15 -20.95 -7.64
CA GLU A 403 12.70 -21.40 -6.37
C GLU A 403 12.29 -20.49 -5.20
N LYS A 404 11.94 -19.23 -5.49
CA LYS A 404 11.70 -18.18 -4.50
C LYS A 404 10.35 -17.49 -4.70
N PRO A 405 9.73 -16.99 -3.63
CA PRO A 405 8.53 -16.16 -3.73
C PRO A 405 8.85 -14.81 -4.38
N GLU A 406 7.94 -14.32 -5.23
CA GLU A 406 8.04 -13.02 -5.90
C GLU A 406 6.87 -12.12 -5.53
N TYR A 407 7.06 -10.82 -5.66
CA TYR A 407 5.98 -9.83 -5.56
C TYR A 407 5.32 -9.66 -6.92
N ILE A 408 4.04 -10.03 -7.00
CA ILE A 408 3.31 -10.16 -8.26
C ILE A 408 2.02 -9.35 -8.21
N GLN A 409 1.52 -8.95 -9.38
CA GLN A 409 0.19 -8.37 -9.55
C GLN A 409 -0.69 -9.31 -10.37
N ILE A 410 -1.93 -9.48 -9.95
CA ILE A 410 -2.83 -10.51 -10.49
C ILE A 410 -4.24 -9.95 -10.70
N ILE A 411 -4.89 -10.36 -11.79
CA ILE A 411 -6.33 -10.22 -12.02
C ILE A 411 -6.90 -11.49 -12.71
N PRO A 412 -8.01 -12.07 -12.22
CA PRO A 412 -8.64 -13.21 -12.90
C PRO A 412 -9.44 -12.78 -14.15
N PHE A 413 -9.85 -13.77 -14.96
CA PHE A 413 -10.81 -13.61 -16.05
C PHE A 413 -11.89 -14.68 -15.99
N THR A 414 -13.09 -14.30 -16.44
CA THR A 414 -14.23 -15.22 -16.61
C THR A 414 -14.65 -15.29 -18.09
N PRO A 415 -15.22 -16.41 -18.56
CA PRO A 415 -15.84 -16.47 -19.87
C PRO A 415 -17.01 -15.50 -19.95
N HIS A 416 -17.31 -15.01 -21.15
CA HIS A 416 -18.52 -14.24 -21.37
C HIS A 416 -19.77 -15.01 -20.88
N ASN A 417 -20.59 -14.36 -20.05
CA ASN A 417 -21.80 -14.91 -19.41
C ASN A 417 -21.59 -16.06 -18.41
N LYS A 418 -20.38 -16.28 -17.89
CA LYS A 418 -20.13 -17.23 -16.79
C LYS A 418 -19.42 -16.53 -15.63
N LYS A 419 -19.64 -17.03 -14.41
CA LYS A 419 -18.96 -16.54 -13.19
C LYS A 419 -17.73 -17.37 -12.79
N ASN A 420 -17.49 -18.51 -13.46
CA ASN A 420 -16.34 -19.35 -13.16
C ASN A 420 -15.07 -18.80 -13.82
N MET A 421 -14.00 -18.71 -13.05
CA MET A 421 -12.68 -18.31 -13.56
C MET A 421 -12.20 -19.29 -14.64
N ILE A 422 -11.67 -18.77 -15.75
CA ILE A 422 -11.07 -19.56 -16.84
C ILE A 422 -9.57 -19.28 -17.03
N ALA A 423 -9.15 -18.06 -16.67
CA ALA A 423 -7.78 -17.62 -16.78
C ALA A 423 -7.50 -16.57 -15.70
N TRP A 424 -6.24 -16.18 -15.63
CA TRP A 424 -5.72 -15.12 -14.79
C TRP A 424 -4.60 -14.45 -15.58
N LEU A 425 -4.61 -13.12 -15.61
CA LEU A 425 -3.44 -12.35 -15.99
C LEU A 425 -2.66 -12.11 -14.72
N VAL A 426 -1.39 -12.36 -14.79
CA VAL A 426 -0.45 -12.07 -13.73
C VAL A 426 0.71 -11.36 -14.39
N ILE A 427 1.31 -10.37 -13.73
CA ILE A 427 2.68 -9.93 -14.01
C ILE A 427 3.60 -10.56 -12.97
N PRO A 428 4.21 -11.70 -13.31
CA PRO A 428 5.30 -12.28 -12.57
C PRO A 428 6.41 -12.81 -13.48
N VAL A 429 7.53 -13.25 -12.91
CA VAL A 429 8.32 -14.29 -13.56
C VAL A 429 7.80 -15.67 -13.09
N LYS A 430 6.66 -16.08 -13.69
CA LYS A 430 6.19 -17.45 -14.04
C LYS A 430 5.79 -18.55 -12.99
N ASP A 431 4.43 -18.75 -12.84
CA ASP A 431 3.52 -19.95 -12.54
C ASP A 431 2.75 -20.09 -11.13
N SER A 432 1.75 -20.98 -10.84
CA SER A 432 1.01 -21.32 -9.52
C SER A 432 0.44 -20.30 -8.50
N LEU A 433 -0.74 -20.68 -7.97
CA LEU A 433 -1.68 -19.91 -7.16
C LEU A 433 -2.19 -20.65 -5.90
N ILE A 434 -2.48 -19.88 -4.85
CA ILE A 434 -3.48 -20.17 -3.80
C ILE A 434 -4.41 -18.94 -3.70
N TYR A 435 -5.74 -19.12 -3.66
CA TYR A 435 -6.75 -18.05 -3.50
C TYR A 435 -7.32 -18.04 -2.08
N VAL A 436 -7.32 -16.88 -1.40
CA VAL A 436 -7.90 -16.69 -0.07
C VAL A 436 -8.63 -15.34 -0.01
N GLU A 437 -9.82 -15.33 0.57
CA GLU A 437 -10.69 -14.16 0.70
C GLU A 437 -11.06 -13.94 2.18
N PRO A 438 -10.64 -12.82 2.81
CA PRO A 438 -10.98 -12.49 4.19
C PRO A 438 -12.41 -11.92 4.31
N LEU A 439 -13.10 -12.16 5.43
CA LEU A 439 -14.42 -11.60 5.72
C LEU A 439 -14.35 -10.63 6.91
N TYR A 440 -14.67 -9.36 6.66
CA TYR A 440 -14.73 -8.31 7.68
C TYR A 440 -16.14 -8.17 8.26
N LEU A 441 -16.24 -7.95 9.57
CA LEU A 441 -17.49 -7.53 10.20
C LEU A 441 -17.35 -6.07 10.65
N GLN A 442 -18.28 -5.23 10.21
CA GLN A 442 -18.40 -3.84 10.64
C GLN A 442 -19.78 -3.65 11.27
N ALA A 443 -19.82 -3.12 12.48
CA ALA A 443 -21.09 -2.79 13.14
C ALA A 443 -21.72 -1.52 12.53
N GLU A 444 -23.05 -1.43 12.52
CA GLU A 444 -23.82 -0.33 11.90
C GLU A 444 -23.49 1.07 12.42
N GLN A 445 -22.82 1.21 13.58
CA GLN A 445 -22.33 2.49 14.09
C GLN A 445 -20.94 2.38 14.75
N GLY A 446 -20.00 3.18 14.25
CA GLY A 446 -18.87 3.74 15.02
C GLY A 446 -17.79 2.78 15.53
N LYS A 447 -17.78 1.50 15.15
CA LYS A 447 -16.69 0.56 15.49
C LYS A 447 -15.72 0.35 14.34
N MET A 448 -14.43 0.19 14.67
CA MET A 448 -13.39 -0.21 13.72
C MET A 448 -13.77 -1.52 13.02
N PRO A 449 -13.48 -1.68 11.72
CA PRO A 449 -13.56 -2.98 11.07
C PRO A 449 -12.62 -3.98 11.76
N GLU A 450 -13.17 -5.08 12.26
CA GLU A 450 -12.41 -6.14 12.91
C GLU A 450 -12.44 -7.41 12.03
N LEU A 451 -11.28 -8.01 11.80
CA LEU A 451 -11.21 -9.32 11.15
C LEU A 451 -11.78 -10.38 12.10
N SER A 452 -12.99 -10.83 11.82
CA SER A 452 -13.71 -11.75 12.71
C SER A 452 -13.50 -13.22 12.37
N ARG A 453 -13.41 -13.55 11.07
CA ARG A 453 -13.27 -14.91 10.56
C ARG A 453 -12.49 -14.95 9.24
N VAL A 454 -11.77 -16.04 9.01
CA VAL A 454 -11.09 -16.38 7.75
C VAL A 454 -11.81 -17.59 7.14
N ILE A 455 -12.36 -17.43 5.95
CA ILE A 455 -12.99 -18.51 5.19
C ILE A 455 -11.94 -19.11 4.26
N VAL A 456 -11.73 -20.42 4.36
CA VAL A 456 -10.89 -21.19 3.42
C VAL A 456 -11.77 -22.24 2.77
N ALA A 457 -11.73 -22.30 1.44
CA ALA A 457 -12.45 -23.28 0.64
C ALA A 457 -11.46 -24.12 -0.17
N HIS A 458 -11.65 -25.45 -0.17
CA HIS A 458 -10.88 -26.39 -0.98
C HIS A 458 -11.79 -27.56 -1.39
N GLY A 459 -12.02 -27.70 -2.69
CA GLY A 459 -12.99 -28.66 -3.22
C GLY A 459 -14.41 -28.31 -2.78
N ASP A 460 -15.10 -29.27 -2.16
CA ASP A 460 -16.45 -29.14 -1.58
C ASP A 460 -16.43 -28.77 -0.09
N ARG A 461 -15.25 -28.58 0.50
CA ARG A 461 -15.08 -28.26 1.92
C ARG A 461 -14.84 -26.77 2.11
N VAL A 462 -15.65 -26.16 2.98
CA VAL A 462 -15.51 -24.76 3.42
C VAL A 462 -15.32 -24.75 4.93
N VAL A 463 -14.27 -24.08 5.39
CA VAL A 463 -13.92 -23.94 6.80
C VAL A 463 -13.84 -22.46 7.14
N MET A 464 -14.37 -22.09 8.31
CA MET A 464 -14.39 -20.72 8.81
C MET A 464 -13.85 -20.70 10.24
N GLU A 465 -12.67 -20.13 10.45
CA GLU A 465 -12.03 -20.01 11.77
C GLU A 465 -11.58 -18.58 12.06
N LYS A 466 -11.05 -18.32 13.26
CA LYS A 466 -10.55 -16.98 13.64
C LYS A 466 -9.23 -16.60 12.97
N THR A 467 -8.44 -17.58 12.52
CA THR A 467 -7.13 -17.34 11.90
C THR A 467 -6.95 -18.24 10.67
N LEU A 468 -6.12 -17.79 9.72
CA LEU A 468 -5.76 -18.59 8.54
C LEU A 468 -5.14 -19.95 8.94
N GLY A 469 -4.31 -19.96 9.99
CA GLY A 469 -3.74 -21.20 10.55
C GLY A 469 -4.78 -22.21 10.97
N ALA A 470 -5.74 -21.79 11.80
CA ALA A 470 -6.81 -22.67 12.25
C ALA A 470 -7.69 -23.16 11.09
N SER A 471 -7.97 -22.30 10.10
CA SER A 471 -8.72 -22.70 8.91
C SER A 471 -7.97 -23.74 8.09
N LEU A 472 -6.65 -23.60 7.92
CA LEU A 472 -5.82 -24.55 7.17
C LEU A 472 -5.67 -25.90 7.91
N GLU A 473 -5.47 -25.89 9.22
CA GLU A 473 -5.44 -27.11 10.04
C GLU A 473 -6.73 -27.92 9.92
N LYS A 474 -7.88 -27.23 10.00
CA LYS A 474 -9.19 -27.87 9.98
C LYS A 474 -9.63 -28.31 8.58
N ILE A 475 -9.21 -27.62 7.52
CA ILE A 475 -9.55 -28.04 6.15
C ILE A 475 -8.71 -29.25 5.69
N PHE A 476 -7.45 -29.34 6.11
CA PHE A 476 -6.54 -30.44 5.75
C PHE A 476 -6.39 -31.55 6.82
N GLY A 477 -7.00 -31.39 8.00
CA GLY A 477 -7.13 -32.44 9.02
C GLY A 477 -5.85 -32.83 9.76
N GLY A 478 -4.83 -31.96 9.79
CA GLY A 478 -3.55 -32.22 10.45
C GLY A 478 -3.34 -31.34 11.69
N GLN A 479 -2.77 -31.91 12.75
CA GLN A 479 -2.16 -31.13 13.84
C GLN A 479 -0.78 -30.61 13.34
N ASP A 480 -0.52 -29.32 13.57
CA ASP A 480 0.67 -28.55 13.20
C ASP A 480 0.88 -28.36 11.68
N ILE A 481 0.09 -27.46 11.08
CA ILE A 481 0.26 -27.01 9.68
C ILE A 481 0.89 -25.60 9.62
N ILE A 482 0.74 -24.79 10.68
CA ILE A 482 1.38 -23.49 10.85
C ILE A 482 1.86 -23.39 12.28
N GLU A 483 3.19 -23.32 12.51
CA GLU A 483 3.66 -22.86 13.81
C GLU A 483 3.21 -21.40 13.96
N PRO A 484 2.42 -21.03 15.00
CA PRO A 484 2.29 -19.63 15.35
C PRO A 484 3.71 -19.11 15.57
N SER A 485 4.00 -17.90 15.09
CA SER A 485 5.23 -17.18 15.41
C SER A 485 5.33 -17.04 16.94
N LYS A 486 5.85 -18.08 17.59
CA LYS A 486 6.26 -18.05 18.98
C LYS A 486 7.55 -17.26 18.98
N GLN A 487 7.44 -15.98 19.34
CA GLN A 487 8.56 -15.31 19.98
C GLN A 487 8.97 -16.19 21.17
N GLN A 488 10.17 -16.76 21.07
CA GLN A 488 10.79 -17.48 22.17
C GLN A 488 11.52 -16.43 23.02
N PRO A 489 11.22 -16.30 24.32
CA PRO A 489 12.24 -15.83 25.25
C PRO A 489 13.34 -16.89 25.31
N ALA A 490 14.59 -16.46 25.22
CA ALA A 490 15.74 -17.33 25.31
C ALA A 490 15.81 -18.10 26.64
N GLY A 491 16.19 -19.38 26.58
CA GLY A 491 17.03 -19.98 27.62
C GLY A 491 16.42 -21.02 28.57
N ARG A 492 16.62 -22.30 28.19
CA ARG A 492 17.12 -23.46 28.98
C ARG A 492 16.31 -24.09 30.13
N GLN A 493 16.27 -25.43 30.00
CA GLN A 493 16.12 -26.52 30.96
C GLN A 493 16.43 -26.23 32.45
N GLY A 494 15.63 -26.83 33.34
CA GLY A 494 16.02 -27.17 34.72
C GLY A 494 14.93 -26.83 35.75
N ALA A 495 14.42 -27.84 36.43
CA ALA A 495 13.40 -27.73 37.48
C ALA A 495 13.87 -26.93 38.71
N ASN A 496 13.05 -25.99 39.19
CA ASN A 496 12.58 -25.89 40.58
C ASN A 496 11.59 -24.71 40.70
N GLU A 497 10.52 -24.92 41.45
CA GLU A 497 9.41 -23.99 41.66
C GLU A 497 9.86 -22.67 42.26
N THR A 498 9.68 -21.58 41.52
CA THR A 498 9.59 -20.23 42.08
C THR A 498 8.63 -19.46 41.17
N GLU A 499 7.48 -19.01 41.71
CA GLU A 499 6.48 -18.28 40.92
C GLU A 499 7.14 -17.03 40.28
N THR A 500 7.18 -17.00 38.95
CA THR A 500 7.76 -15.93 38.13
C THR A 500 6.81 -14.72 38.05
N VAL A 501 7.34 -13.55 37.70
CA VAL A 501 6.52 -12.34 37.47
C VAL A 501 5.41 -12.60 36.45
N SER A 502 5.69 -13.40 35.41
CA SER A 502 4.69 -13.78 34.40
C SER A 502 3.58 -14.67 34.96
N SER A 503 3.88 -15.60 35.87
CA SER A 503 2.84 -16.45 36.49
C SER A 503 2.00 -15.67 37.50
N LEU A 504 2.59 -14.73 38.23
CA LEU A 504 1.85 -13.83 39.11
C LEU A 504 0.92 -12.89 38.31
N ALA A 505 1.35 -12.42 37.14
CA ALA A 505 0.51 -11.59 36.26
C ALA A 505 -0.70 -12.36 35.73
N GLN A 506 -0.49 -13.62 35.32
CA GLN A 506 -1.57 -14.50 34.87
C GLN A 506 -2.56 -14.83 36.01
N LYS A 507 -2.03 -15.11 37.21
CA LYS A 507 -2.84 -15.37 38.40
C LYS A 507 -3.68 -14.15 38.81
N ALA A 508 -3.11 -12.94 38.73
CA ALA A 508 -3.83 -11.70 38.99
C ALA A 508 -5.00 -11.50 38.00
N ASN A 509 -4.76 -11.69 36.70
CA ASN A 509 -5.83 -11.56 35.70
C ASN A 509 -6.95 -12.59 35.94
N GLN A 510 -6.59 -13.83 36.27
CA GLN A 510 -7.58 -14.87 36.53
C GLN A 510 -8.41 -14.60 37.80
N LEU A 511 -7.78 -14.12 38.87
CA LEU A 511 -8.49 -13.72 40.10
C LEU A 511 -9.44 -12.54 39.86
N PHE A 512 -9.06 -11.60 39.00
CA PHE A 512 -9.92 -10.49 38.60
C PHE A 512 -11.14 -10.97 37.80
N ASP A 513 -10.93 -11.83 36.80
CA ASP A 513 -12.02 -12.39 36.00
C ASP A 513 -13.01 -13.20 36.84
N ASP A 514 -12.50 -13.99 37.79
CA ASP A 514 -13.36 -14.77 38.68
C ASP A 514 -14.09 -13.87 39.69
N ALA A 515 -13.47 -12.77 40.14
CA ALA A 515 -14.16 -11.77 40.96
C ALA A 515 -15.32 -11.12 40.18
N GLN A 516 -15.12 -10.77 38.90
CA GLN A 516 -16.19 -10.24 38.05
C GLN A 516 -17.35 -11.23 37.87
N LYS A 517 -17.07 -12.53 37.77
CA LYS A 517 -18.15 -13.54 37.74
C LYS A 517 -18.92 -13.61 39.06
N LYS A 518 -18.24 -13.43 40.21
CA LYS A 518 -18.87 -13.43 41.54
C LYS A 518 -19.74 -12.21 41.78
N ILE A 519 -19.35 -11.03 41.29
CA ILE A 519 -20.18 -9.82 41.35
C ILE A 519 -21.43 -9.97 40.46
N ALA A 520 -21.28 -10.56 39.27
CA ALA A 520 -22.39 -10.83 38.36
C ALA A 520 -23.39 -11.85 38.92
N SER A 521 -22.94 -12.80 39.75
CA SER A 521 -23.81 -13.76 40.45
C SER A 521 -24.34 -13.26 41.80
N GLY A 522 -24.07 -12.02 42.20
CA GLY A 522 -24.50 -11.45 43.48
C GLY A 522 -23.81 -12.03 44.72
N ASP A 523 -22.69 -12.74 44.55
CA ASP A 523 -21.89 -13.35 45.62
C ASP A 523 -20.82 -12.36 46.10
N TRP A 524 -21.26 -11.38 46.90
CA TRP A 524 -20.42 -10.30 47.42
C TRP A 524 -19.32 -10.78 48.37
N ALA A 525 -19.56 -11.86 49.12
CA ALA A 525 -18.57 -12.44 50.00
C ALA A 525 -17.46 -13.16 49.22
N GLY A 526 -17.82 -13.90 48.16
CA GLY A 526 -16.87 -14.51 47.22
C GLY A 526 -16.03 -13.47 46.48
N TYR A 527 -16.66 -12.39 46.01
CA TYR A 527 -15.97 -11.25 45.40
C TYR A 527 -14.93 -10.64 46.36
N GLY A 528 -15.32 -10.35 47.60
CA GLY A 528 -14.41 -9.75 48.58
C GLY A 528 -13.22 -10.64 48.99
N ASN A 529 -13.34 -11.96 48.87
CA ASN A 529 -12.22 -12.89 49.07
C ASN A 529 -11.27 -12.91 47.87
N LEU A 530 -11.80 -12.93 46.65
CA LEU A 530 -10.99 -12.93 45.43
C LEU A 530 -10.24 -11.61 45.23
N MET A 531 -10.86 -10.48 45.58
CA MET A 531 -10.19 -9.17 45.51
C MET A 531 -9.03 -9.05 46.50
N ARG A 532 -9.10 -9.66 47.68
CA ARG A 532 -7.96 -9.71 48.62
C ARG A 532 -6.82 -10.57 48.08
N GLN A 533 -7.13 -11.74 47.51
CA GLN A 533 -6.12 -12.59 46.88
C GLN A 533 -5.47 -11.91 45.66
N LEU A 534 -6.24 -11.12 44.92
CA LEU A 534 -5.75 -10.31 43.81
C LEU A 534 -4.78 -9.24 44.31
N GLU A 535 -5.15 -8.51 45.37
CA GLU A 535 -4.29 -7.50 45.99
C GLU A 535 -2.97 -8.09 46.50
N ASP A 536 -3.01 -9.24 47.18
CA ASP A 536 -1.81 -9.95 47.64
C ASP A 536 -0.91 -10.36 46.46
N THR A 537 -1.53 -10.89 45.38
CA THR A 537 -0.80 -11.30 44.16
C THR A 537 -0.15 -10.11 43.44
N LEU A 538 -0.85 -8.97 43.39
CA LEU A 538 -0.33 -7.74 42.78
C LEU A 538 0.79 -7.11 43.61
N ASN A 539 0.70 -7.19 44.94
CA ASN A 539 1.78 -6.74 45.84
C ASN A 539 3.03 -7.62 45.72
N GLU A 540 2.86 -8.94 45.59
CA GLU A 540 3.98 -9.85 45.34
C GLU A 540 4.61 -9.61 43.96
N LEU A 541 3.77 -9.34 42.95
CA LEU A 541 4.22 -8.97 41.61
C LEU A 541 5.01 -7.66 41.62
N ALA A 542 4.51 -6.63 42.31
CA ALA A 542 5.19 -5.34 42.43
C ALA A 542 6.53 -5.45 43.18
N THR A 543 6.63 -6.37 44.14
CA THR A 543 7.87 -6.62 44.89
C THR A 543 8.91 -7.36 44.04
N LYS A 544 8.50 -8.28 43.16
CA LYS A 544 9.39 -9.03 42.26
C LYS A 544 9.72 -8.29 40.96
N ALA A 545 8.97 -7.25 40.60
CA ALA A 545 9.19 -6.44 39.40
C ALA A 545 10.10 -5.20 39.64
N ARG A 546 10.50 -4.95 40.89
CA ARG A 546 11.57 -4.00 41.26
C ARG A 546 12.90 -4.73 41.35
#